data_AF-A0A964C6Y3-F1
#
_entry.id   AF-A0A964C6Y3-F1
#
_cell.length_a   1.000
_cell.length_b   1.000
_cell.length_c   1.000
_cell.angle_alpha   90.00
_cell.angle_beta   90.00
_cell.angle_gamma   90.00
#
_symmetry.space_group_name_H-M   'P 1'
#
loop_
_entity.id
_entity.type
_entity.pdbx_description
1 polymer ?
#
loop_
_entity_poly.entity_id
_entity_poly.type
_entity_poly.pdbx_seq_one_letter_code
_entity_poly.pdbx_strand_id
1 'polypeptide(L)'
;MDIREVLEFVDRVVYDKTGKRLNDLQRGIIEGTLKRQKYAEIADIYRLSEGHVKDRGYELLQMLSDVFDEPVDKHNLKSVLERKGNLNITFGDNNISNIMGYINICSDRPTPTSNKSQPATPDFQRDQYQAKIEMVGKLRQFGLKDEQIAELLGLALEEVKQVDSED
;
A
#
# COMPACT_ATOMS: atom_id res chain seq x y z
N MET A 1 -15.35 -12.95 10.89
CA MET A 1 -16.16 -13.46 9.77
C MET A 1 -15.29 -14.37 8.92
N ASP A 2 -15.85 -15.42 8.33
CA ASP A 2 -15.08 -16.33 7.45
C ASP A 2 -14.79 -15.67 6.10
N ILE A 3 -13.66 -16.00 5.46
CA ILE A 3 -13.29 -15.44 4.16
C ILE A 3 -14.34 -15.72 3.09
N ARG A 4 -15.00 -16.88 3.17
CA ARG A 4 -16.07 -17.27 2.24
C ARG A 4 -17.25 -16.31 2.29
N GLU A 5 -17.68 -15.93 3.50
CA GLU A 5 -18.78 -14.99 3.69
C GLU A 5 -18.39 -13.60 3.15
N VAL A 6 -17.11 -13.20 3.28
CA VAL A 6 -16.63 -11.93 2.74
C VAL A 6 -16.69 -11.95 1.22
N LEU A 7 -16.21 -13.04 0.60
CA LEU A 7 -16.26 -13.20 -0.85
C LEU A 7 -17.69 -13.25 -1.39
N GLU A 8 -18.63 -13.87 -0.67
CA GLU A 8 -20.06 -13.88 -1.04
C GLU A 8 -20.70 -12.49 -0.93
N PHE A 9 -20.29 -11.69 0.05
CA PHE A 9 -20.70 -10.29 0.14
C PHE A 9 -20.21 -9.51 -1.08
N VAL A 10 -18.90 -9.56 -1.38
CA VAL A 10 -18.34 -8.79 -2.51
C VAL A 10 -18.98 -9.24 -3.84
N ASP A 11 -19.10 -10.56 -4.06
CA ASP A 11 -19.69 -11.09 -5.28
C ASP A 11 -21.15 -10.63 -5.50
N ARG A 12 -21.94 -10.56 -4.43
CA ARG A 12 -23.32 -10.06 -4.48
C ARG A 12 -23.37 -8.59 -4.85
N VAL A 13 -22.58 -7.74 -4.18
CA VAL A 13 -22.59 -6.29 -4.44
C VAL A 13 -22.09 -5.99 -5.86
N VAL A 14 -21.06 -6.71 -6.32
CA VAL A 14 -20.56 -6.61 -7.70
C VAL A 14 -21.64 -7.03 -8.70
N TYR A 15 -22.33 -8.13 -8.46
CA TYR A 15 -23.43 -8.59 -9.33
C TYR A 15 -24.59 -7.59 -9.38
N ASP A 16 -25.01 -7.07 -8.24
CA ASP A 16 -26.12 -6.11 -8.17
C ASP A 16 -25.81 -4.82 -8.94
N LYS A 17 -24.55 -4.39 -8.97
CA LYS A 17 -24.10 -3.17 -9.66
C LYS A 17 -23.77 -3.39 -11.15
N THR A 18 -23.19 -4.54 -11.50
CA THR A 18 -22.58 -4.77 -12.83
C THR A 18 -23.28 -5.83 -13.67
N GLY A 19 -24.17 -6.64 -13.06
CA GLY A 19 -24.75 -7.83 -13.66
C GLY A 19 -23.78 -9.00 -13.85
N LYS A 20 -22.53 -8.89 -13.38
CA LYS A 20 -21.48 -9.90 -13.52
C LYS A 20 -21.02 -10.40 -12.16
N ARG A 21 -20.69 -11.69 -12.08
CA ARG A 21 -20.11 -12.33 -10.90
C ARG A 21 -18.60 -12.25 -10.93
N LEU A 22 -17.97 -12.36 -9.76
CA LEU A 22 -16.53 -12.49 -9.65
C LEU A 22 -16.08 -13.85 -10.21
N ASN A 23 -15.02 -13.84 -11.02
CA ASN A 23 -14.35 -15.08 -11.43
C ASN A 23 -13.38 -15.57 -10.34
N ASP A 24 -12.86 -16.78 -10.50
CA ASP A 24 -12.01 -17.42 -9.50
C ASP A 24 -10.74 -16.60 -9.22
N LEU A 25 -10.08 -16.06 -10.25
CA LEU A 25 -8.89 -15.23 -10.07
C LEU A 25 -9.20 -13.96 -9.26
N GLN A 26 -10.33 -13.30 -9.55
CA GLN A 26 -10.74 -12.11 -8.80
C GLN A 26 -11.02 -12.44 -7.33
N ARG A 27 -11.69 -13.56 -7.05
CA ARG A 27 -11.92 -14.04 -5.68
C ARG A 27 -10.60 -14.33 -4.98
N GLY A 28 -9.67 -15.00 -5.67
CA GLY A 28 -8.32 -15.26 -5.17
C GLY A 28 -7.53 -13.99 -4.87
N ILE A 29 -7.66 -12.95 -5.69
CA ILE A 29 -7.01 -11.66 -5.45
C ILE A 29 -7.58 -10.95 -4.22
N ILE A 30 -8.90 -10.95 -4.03
CA ILE A 30 -9.55 -10.37 -2.84
C ILE A 30 -9.08 -11.11 -1.58
N GLU A 31 -9.16 -12.44 -1.60
CA GLU A 31 -8.71 -13.27 -0.49
C GLU A 31 -7.22 -13.06 -0.17
N GLY A 32 -6.36 -13.12 -1.19
CA GLY A 32 -4.94 -12.92 -1.02
C GLY A 32 -4.62 -11.52 -0.48
N THR A 33 -5.31 -10.48 -0.95
CA THR A 33 -5.15 -9.11 -0.45
C THR A 33 -5.53 -9.00 1.02
N LEU A 34 -6.68 -9.57 1.41
CA LEU A 34 -7.13 -9.59 2.79
C LEU A 34 -6.22 -10.41 3.72
N LYS A 35 -5.53 -11.42 3.18
CA LYS A 35 -4.50 -12.22 3.85
C LYS A 35 -3.08 -11.66 3.72
N ARG A 36 -2.91 -10.45 3.17
CA ARG A 36 -1.62 -9.78 2.93
C ARG A 36 -0.63 -10.54 2.04
N GLN A 37 -1.12 -11.41 1.16
CA GLN A 37 -0.30 -12.10 0.18
C GLN A 37 0.25 -11.13 -0.88
N LYS A 38 1.42 -11.48 -1.43
CA LYS A 38 2.02 -10.83 -2.59
C LYS A 38 1.38 -11.35 -3.88
N TYR A 39 1.40 -10.56 -4.94
CA TYR A 39 0.87 -11.00 -6.24
C TYR A 39 1.63 -12.20 -6.80
N ALA A 40 2.93 -12.32 -6.52
CA ALA A 40 3.71 -13.51 -6.84
C ALA A 40 3.12 -14.78 -6.19
N GLU A 41 2.75 -14.74 -4.91
CA GLU A 41 2.17 -15.90 -4.20
C GLU A 41 0.80 -16.29 -4.79
N ILE A 42 -0.01 -15.29 -5.17
CA ILE A 42 -1.29 -15.52 -5.84
C ILE A 42 -1.06 -16.09 -7.25
N ALA A 43 -0.07 -15.58 -7.97
CA ALA A 43 0.30 -16.04 -9.30
C ALA A 43 0.73 -17.51 -9.30
N ASP A 44 1.47 -17.96 -8.28
CA ASP A 44 1.85 -19.36 -8.11
C ASP A 44 0.63 -20.27 -7.95
N ILE A 45 -0.36 -19.85 -7.14
CA ILE A 45 -1.61 -20.61 -6.93
C ILE A 45 -2.37 -20.80 -8.25
N TYR A 46 -2.45 -19.75 -9.07
CA TYR A 46 -3.20 -19.76 -10.32
C TYR A 46 -2.36 -20.16 -11.55
N ARG A 47 -1.06 -20.43 -11.36
CA ARG A 47 -0.09 -20.75 -12.43
C ARG A 47 -0.05 -19.67 -13.52
N LEU A 48 -0.11 -18.41 -13.09
CA LEU A 48 -0.07 -17.21 -13.93
C LEU A 48 1.27 -16.47 -13.72
N SER A 49 1.54 -15.47 -14.54
CA SER A 49 2.64 -14.53 -14.24
C SER A 49 2.21 -13.53 -13.18
N GLU A 50 3.16 -13.08 -12.36
CA GLU A 50 2.91 -12.01 -11.38
C GLU A 50 2.35 -10.75 -12.05
N GLY A 51 2.89 -10.39 -13.23
CA GLY A 51 2.38 -9.25 -14.01
C GLY A 51 0.90 -9.40 -14.36
N HIS A 52 0.48 -10.57 -14.82
CA HIS A 52 -0.93 -10.80 -15.16
C HIS A 52 -1.84 -10.69 -13.94
N VAL A 53 -1.43 -11.23 -12.79
CA VAL A 53 -2.20 -11.09 -11.54
C VAL A 53 -2.24 -9.64 -11.07
N LYS A 54 -1.14 -8.90 -11.20
CA LYS A 54 -1.08 -7.48 -10.85
C LYS A 54 -2.01 -6.64 -11.71
N ASP A 55 -2.03 -6.87 -13.02
CA ASP A 55 -2.92 -6.16 -13.95
C ASP A 55 -4.39 -6.44 -13.60
N ARG A 56 -4.75 -7.71 -13.43
CA ARG A 56 -6.11 -8.11 -13.02
C ARG A 56 -6.48 -7.60 -11.62
N GLY A 57 -5.49 -7.49 -10.73
CA GLY A 57 -5.68 -6.94 -9.39
C GLY A 57 -5.97 -5.45 -9.43
N TYR A 58 -5.25 -4.68 -10.24
CA TYR A 58 -5.53 -3.25 -10.42
C TYR A 58 -6.91 -3.01 -11.04
N GLU A 59 -7.26 -3.73 -12.11
CA GLU A 59 -8.58 -3.68 -12.73
C GLU A 59 -9.70 -4.00 -11.72
N LEU A 60 -9.48 -5.01 -10.88
CA LEU A 60 -10.44 -5.41 -9.85
C LEU A 60 -10.61 -4.33 -8.77
N LEU A 61 -9.52 -3.77 -8.23
CA LEU A 61 -9.59 -2.73 -7.19
C LEU A 61 -10.26 -1.46 -7.73
N GLN A 62 -10.02 -1.10 -8.98
CA GLN A 62 -10.72 0.01 -9.65
C GLN A 62 -12.22 -0.27 -9.77
N MET A 63 -12.60 -1.47 -10.21
CA MET A 63 -14.02 -1.87 -10.26
C MET A 63 -14.67 -1.81 -8.88
N LEU A 64 -13.98 -2.30 -7.84
CA LEU A 64 -14.50 -2.23 -6.47
C LEU A 64 -14.65 -0.79 -5.99
N SER A 65 -13.79 0.12 -6.44
CA SER A 65 -13.94 1.55 -6.13
C SER A 65 -15.26 2.10 -6.68
N ASP A 66 -15.58 1.77 -7.93
CA ASP A 66 -16.83 2.19 -8.58
C ASP A 66 -18.07 1.52 -7.96
N VAL A 67 -17.94 0.25 -7.56
CA VAL A 67 -19.01 -0.54 -6.95
C VAL A 67 -19.35 -0.02 -5.54
N PHE A 68 -18.32 0.28 -4.74
CA PHE A 68 -18.51 0.76 -3.38
C PHE A 68 -18.67 2.27 -3.27
N ASP A 69 -18.48 3.03 -4.36
CA ASP A 69 -18.50 4.49 -4.36
C ASP A 69 -17.51 5.06 -3.32
N GLU A 70 -16.32 4.47 -3.27
CA GLU A 70 -15.25 4.79 -2.33
C GLU A 70 -13.91 4.33 -2.92
N PRO A 71 -12.81 5.10 -2.84
CA PRO A 71 -11.52 4.65 -3.34
C PRO A 71 -11.06 3.34 -2.69
N VAL A 72 -10.76 2.33 -3.50
CA VAL A 72 -10.28 1.02 -3.07
C VAL A 72 -8.88 0.76 -3.62
N ASP A 73 -7.98 0.39 -2.73
CA ASP A 73 -6.63 -0.06 -3.02
C ASP A 73 -6.27 -1.30 -2.18
N LYS A 74 -5.06 -1.84 -2.39
CA LYS A 74 -4.60 -3.04 -1.70
C LYS A 74 -4.55 -2.89 -0.17
N HIS A 75 -4.21 -1.70 0.32
CA HIS A 75 -4.01 -1.41 1.75
C HIS A 75 -5.32 -1.14 2.47
N ASN A 76 -6.31 -0.58 1.77
CA ASN A 76 -7.57 -0.16 2.38
C ASN A 76 -8.73 -1.15 2.17
N LEU A 77 -8.59 -2.16 1.30
CA LEU A 77 -9.65 -3.11 0.94
C LEU A 77 -10.38 -3.67 2.16
N LYS A 78 -9.63 -4.13 3.18
CA LYS A 78 -10.21 -4.65 4.43
C LYS A 78 -11.15 -3.63 5.07
N SER A 79 -10.64 -2.43 5.31
CA SER A 79 -11.38 -1.35 5.98
C SER A 79 -12.60 -0.90 5.19
N VAL A 80 -12.53 -0.88 3.85
CA VAL A 80 -13.70 -0.57 3.00
C VAL A 80 -14.76 -1.66 3.13
N LEU A 81 -14.38 -2.94 3.08
CA LEU A 81 -15.32 -4.06 3.21
C LEU A 81 -15.97 -4.12 4.59
N GLU A 82 -15.21 -3.86 5.66
CA GLU A 82 -15.74 -3.78 7.02
C GLU A 82 -16.81 -2.68 7.15
N ARG A 83 -16.54 -1.48 6.60
CA ARG A 83 -17.50 -0.37 6.61
C ARG A 83 -18.72 -0.61 5.73
N LYS A 84 -18.53 -1.07 4.49
CA LYS A 84 -19.62 -1.21 3.51
C LYS A 84 -20.51 -2.40 3.80
N GLY A 85 -19.97 -3.48 4.37
CA GLY A 85 -20.72 -4.68 4.69
C GLY A 85 -21.12 -4.82 6.16
N ASN A 86 -20.71 -3.89 7.05
CA ASN A 86 -20.81 -4.06 8.50
C ASN A 86 -20.18 -5.39 8.97
N LEU A 87 -19.04 -5.73 8.37
CA LEU A 87 -18.34 -7.00 8.59
C LEU A 87 -17.29 -6.83 9.70
N ASN A 88 -17.03 -7.89 10.45
CA ASN A 88 -15.87 -7.97 11.35
C ASN A 88 -14.86 -8.96 10.78
N ILE A 89 -13.86 -8.42 10.06
CA ILE A 89 -12.91 -9.22 9.29
C ILE A 89 -11.65 -9.44 10.14
N THR A 90 -11.45 -10.68 10.57
CA THR A 90 -10.26 -11.06 11.36
C THR A 90 -9.50 -12.14 10.60
N PHE A 91 -8.43 -11.75 9.93
CA PHE A 91 -7.44 -12.67 9.37
C PHE A 91 -6.17 -12.54 10.21
N GLY A 92 -5.42 -13.63 10.42
CA GLY A 92 -4.27 -13.66 11.31
C GLY A 92 -3.23 -12.59 10.95
N ASP A 93 -3.34 -11.43 11.59
CA ASP A 93 -2.51 -10.25 11.36
C ASP A 93 -1.25 -10.38 12.24
N ASN A 94 -0.15 -10.88 11.66
CA ASN A 94 1.17 -10.69 12.25
C ASN A 94 1.64 -9.25 11.94
N ASN A 95 1.37 -8.37 12.90
CA ASN A 95 1.96 -7.05 13.14
C ASN A 95 1.39 -5.81 12.40
N ILE A 96 0.63 -5.03 13.20
CA ILE A 96 0.68 -3.57 13.43
C ILE A 96 0.71 -2.63 12.19
N SER A 97 -0.43 -1.96 11.99
CA SER A 97 -0.62 -0.56 11.57
C SER A 97 0.34 0.06 10.55
N ASN A 98 -0.11 0.18 9.31
CA ASN A 98 0.18 1.38 8.51
C ASN A 98 -1.11 2.18 8.38
N ILE A 99 -1.30 3.07 9.36
CA ILE A 99 -2.15 4.25 9.24
C ILE A 99 -1.52 5.10 8.14
N MET A 100 -2.12 5.16 6.95
CA MET A 100 -1.86 6.27 6.04
C MET A 100 -3.11 6.65 5.25
N GLY A 101 -4.03 7.26 6.00
CA GLY A 101 -5.08 8.13 5.50
C GLY A 101 -5.26 9.25 6.52
N TYR A 102 -4.39 10.28 6.42
CA TYR A 102 -4.47 11.59 7.06
C TYR A 102 -5.11 11.69 8.45
N ILE A 103 -4.37 11.33 9.51
CA ILE A 103 -4.67 11.84 10.84
C ILE A 103 -3.36 12.27 11.52
N ASN A 104 -3.10 13.57 11.52
CA ASN A 104 -2.12 14.21 12.39
C ASN A 104 -2.73 14.29 13.80
N ILE A 105 -2.46 13.31 14.66
CA ILE A 105 -2.69 13.47 16.10
C ILE A 105 -1.35 13.82 16.73
N CYS A 106 -1.15 15.12 16.95
CA CYS A 106 -0.15 15.61 17.88
C CYS A 106 -0.49 15.08 19.28
N SER A 107 0.45 14.39 19.91
CA SER A 107 0.40 14.14 21.35
C SER A 107 1.80 14.37 21.91
N ASP A 108 1.90 15.45 22.68
CA ASP A 108 3.10 15.86 23.38
C ASP A 108 3.49 14.89 24.51
N ARG A 109 4.69 14.31 24.38
CA ARG A 109 5.70 13.97 25.43
C ARG A 109 5.39 12.92 26.52
N PRO A 110 6.41 12.39 27.25
CA PRO A 110 7.84 12.21 26.97
C PRO A 110 8.35 10.75 27.20
N THR A 111 9.51 10.42 26.62
CA THR A 111 10.29 9.18 26.83
C THR A 111 10.83 9.02 28.27
N PRO A 112 11.15 7.78 28.70
CA PRO A 112 12.58 7.49 28.95
C PRO A 112 13.06 6.09 28.50
N THR A 113 14.16 6.13 27.73
CA THR A 113 15.37 5.27 27.68
C THR A 113 15.35 3.83 28.23
N SER A 114 15.78 2.86 27.41
CA SER A 114 17.06 2.13 27.61
C SER A 114 17.44 1.21 26.43
N ASN A 115 18.74 1.18 26.13
CA ASN A 115 19.44 0.48 25.06
C ASN A 115 19.60 -1.04 25.31
N LYS A 116 19.62 -1.85 24.24
CA LYS A 116 20.74 -2.74 23.85
C LYS A 116 20.48 -3.56 22.56
N SER A 117 21.22 -3.19 21.51
CA SER A 117 22.09 -4.03 20.65
C SER A 117 21.52 -5.09 19.66
N GLN A 118 21.49 -4.70 18.37
CA GLN A 118 21.96 -5.36 17.12
C GLN A 118 21.28 -6.65 16.57
N PRO A 119 21.43 -7.01 15.26
CA PRO A 119 21.79 -6.24 14.03
C PRO A 119 20.84 -6.51 12.82
N ALA A 120 20.74 -5.63 11.81
CA ALA A 120 20.15 -6.00 10.50
C ALA A 120 20.60 -5.12 9.31
N THR A 121 21.36 -5.74 8.38
CA THR A 121 21.39 -5.56 6.91
C THR A 121 21.43 -4.15 6.28
N PRO A 122 22.49 -3.79 5.51
CA PRO A 122 22.69 -2.41 5.00
C PRO A 122 22.08 -2.06 3.62
N ASP A 123 21.53 -3.01 2.85
CA ASP A 123 21.30 -2.74 1.41
C ASP A 123 20.02 -1.94 1.11
N PHE A 124 18.89 -2.26 1.75
CA PHE A 124 17.59 -1.77 1.29
C PHE A 124 17.34 -0.27 1.52
N GLN A 125 18.04 0.33 2.50
CA GLN A 125 17.93 1.76 2.78
C GLN A 125 18.84 2.60 1.88
N ARG A 126 19.94 2.02 1.40
CA ARG A 126 20.90 2.70 0.52
C ARG A 126 20.29 2.94 -0.85
N ASP A 127 19.60 1.94 -1.40
CA ASP A 127 18.94 2.05 -2.69
C ASP A 127 17.83 3.12 -2.68
N GLN A 128 17.08 3.21 -1.58
CA GLN A 128 16.02 4.20 -1.45
C GLN A 128 16.57 5.62 -1.27
N TYR A 129 17.66 5.78 -0.53
CA TYR A 129 18.33 7.07 -0.39
C TYR A 129 18.95 7.51 -1.73
N GLN A 130 19.62 6.61 -2.44
CA GLN A 130 20.20 6.90 -3.76
C GLN A 130 19.16 7.33 -4.78
N ALA A 131 18.00 6.65 -4.83
CA ALA A 131 16.89 7.02 -5.70
C ALA A 131 16.33 8.42 -5.38
N LYS A 132 16.28 8.80 -4.10
CA LYS A 132 15.88 10.15 -3.69
C LYS A 132 16.89 11.20 -4.16
N ILE A 133 18.18 10.93 -4.05
CA ILE A 133 19.24 11.84 -4.54
C ILE A 133 19.18 12.01 -6.06
N GLU A 134 18.95 10.95 -6.83
CA GLU A 134 18.77 11.05 -8.30
C GLU A 134 17.55 11.92 -8.67
N MET A 135 16.46 11.81 -7.91
CA MET A 135 15.24 12.60 -8.14
C MET A 135 15.44 14.10 -7.85
N VAL A 136 16.31 14.48 -6.90
CA VAL A 136 16.62 15.90 -6.62
C VAL A 136 17.12 16.61 -7.89
N GLY A 137 18.08 16.01 -8.60
CA GLY A 137 18.65 16.60 -9.82
C GLY A 137 17.60 16.78 -10.93
N LYS A 138 16.72 15.80 -11.11
CA LYS A 138 15.63 15.89 -12.11
C LYS A 138 14.63 16.99 -11.75
N LEU A 139 14.22 17.09 -10.50
CA LEU A 139 13.24 18.10 -10.05
C LEU A 139 13.77 19.53 -10.17
N ARG A 140 15.07 19.74 -9.96
CA ARG A 140 15.72 21.03 -10.25
C ARG A 140 15.69 21.40 -11.73
N GLN A 141 15.89 20.44 -12.63
CA GLN A 141 15.75 20.67 -14.08
C GLN A 141 14.31 21.07 -14.46
N PHE A 142 13.31 20.61 -13.72
CA PHE A 142 11.92 21.03 -13.87
C PHE A 142 11.60 22.38 -13.19
N GLY A 143 12.59 23.06 -12.61
CA GLY A 143 12.46 24.41 -12.04
C GLY A 143 11.87 24.45 -10.62
N LEU A 144 11.81 23.31 -9.91
CA LEU A 144 11.40 23.31 -8.50
C LEU A 144 12.51 23.90 -7.61
N LYS A 145 12.10 24.62 -6.56
CA LYS A 145 13.01 25.16 -5.55
C LYS A 145 13.39 24.08 -4.52
N ASP A 146 14.58 24.19 -3.94
CA ASP A 146 15.12 23.21 -3.00
C ASP A 146 14.22 22.96 -1.79
N GLU A 147 13.49 23.98 -1.31
CA GLU A 147 12.52 23.82 -0.22
C GLU A 147 11.36 22.89 -0.61
N GLN A 148 10.88 23.02 -1.85
CA GLN A 148 9.79 22.20 -2.37
C GLN A 148 10.25 20.77 -2.66
N ILE A 149 11.51 20.62 -3.09
CA ILE A 149 12.13 19.31 -3.34
C ILE A 149 12.36 18.56 -2.02
N ALA A 150 12.87 19.26 -0.99
CA ALA A 150 13.05 18.72 0.35
C ALA A 150 11.73 18.23 0.94
N GLU A 151 10.68 19.05 0.83
CA GLU A 151 9.33 18.68 1.28
C GLU A 151 8.76 17.49 0.50
N LEU A 152 8.89 17.48 -0.84
CA LEU A 152 8.37 16.41 -1.71
C LEU A 152 9.05 15.06 -1.48
N LEU A 153 10.36 15.06 -1.22
CA LEU A 153 11.16 13.84 -1.03
C LEU A 153 11.32 13.44 0.45
N GLY A 154 10.86 14.29 1.37
CA GLY A 154 11.05 14.12 2.81
C GLY A 154 12.53 14.11 3.20
N LEU A 155 13.35 14.94 2.53
CA LEU A 155 14.77 15.14 2.82
C LEU A 155 14.96 16.40 3.65
N ALA A 156 16.04 16.46 4.43
CA ALA A 156 16.45 17.72 5.03
C ALA A 156 16.92 18.70 3.94
N LEU A 157 16.64 19.99 4.11
CA LEU A 157 17.06 21.02 3.16
C LEU A 157 18.58 21.02 2.94
N GLU A 158 19.35 20.67 3.97
CA GLU A 158 20.80 20.54 3.89
C GLU A 158 21.24 19.33 3.03
N GLU A 159 20.46 18.25 2.98
CA GLU A 159 20.75 17.09 2.13
C GLU A 159 20.49 17.41 0.66
N VAL A 160 19.43 18.16 0.36
CA VAL A 160 19.12 18.63 -0.99
C VAL A 160 20.20 19.58 -1.52
N LYS A 161 20.75 20.44 -0.65
CA LYS A 161 21.85 21.36 -0.99
C LYS A 161 23.21 20.67 -1.14
N GLN A 162 23.42 19.53 -0.46
CA GLN A 162 24.68 18.77 -0.53
C GLN A 162 24.84 17.94 -1.80
N VAL A 163 23.77 17.73 -2.58
CA VAL A 163 23.82 16.98 -3.85
C VAL A 163 24.74 17.64 -4.90
N ASP A 164 25.04 18.93 -4.76
CA ASP A 164 25.95 19.65 -5.67
C ASP A 164 27.45 19.58 -5.28
N SER A 165 27.82 18.82 -4.25
CA SER A 165 29.18 18.87 -3.67
C SER A 165 30.10 17.68 -4.02
N GLU A 166 29.67 16.75 -4.87
CA GLU A 166 30.53 15.64 -5.35
C GLU A 166 30.75 15.74 -6.87
N ASP A 167 31.63 16.69 -7.26
CA ASP A 167 32.49 16.59 -8.45
C ASP A 167 33.95 16.40 -8.00
#